data_AF-A0A812NX51-F1
#
_entry.id   AF-A0A812NX51-F1
#
_cell.length_a   1.000
_cell.length_b   1.000
_cell.length_c   1.000
_cell.angle_alpha   90.00
_cell.angle_beta   90.00
_cell.angle_gamma   90.00
#
_symmetry.space_group_name_H-M   'P 1'
#
loop_
_entity.id
_entity.type
_entity.pdbx_description
1 polymer ?
#
loop_
_entity_poly.entity_id
_entity_poly.type
_entity_poly.pdbx_seq_one_letter_code
_entity_poly.pdbx_strand_id
1 'polypeptide(L)'
;MQSAVLLLKLLNVPQSVIHLAMGTNHKALEDLDKRLCKLRKDVVEKEEKNIVFGNQKTWVDIEADEATFDKRDISQDPALQHLVVKKNETIMWEQWGGVIQRGRPRTLVLRKLVPKLTVKRAPGPGAIRKTEWSSIANELLLDRKVILHTDSAKSYKTKVRGVLHDKVVHCKKRVKVNGKFKWLNPKYVGVVTHKIPGTQKTLKVKSGTQIIDRVWSFLKDRIAMNQHCKAGSSLLRGKLRSAQYEYWFKNQDLWLACGDLCTENLRKFYK
;
A
#
# COMPACT_ATOMS: atom_id res chain seq x y z
N MET A 1 9.02 24.94 -21.13
CA MET A 1 8.08 25.27 -20.02
C MET A 1 7.36 24.04 -19.46
N GLN A 2 6.73 23.20 -20.29
CA GLN A 2 6.04 21.98 -19.82
C GLN A 2 6.95 20.97 -19.10
N SER A 3 8.19 20.79 -19.58
CA SER A 3 9.20 19.94 -18.92
C SER A 3 9.53 20.41 -17.50
N ALA A 4 9.71 21.72 -17.30
CA ALA A 4 9.97 22.30 -15.98
C ALA A 4 8.79 22.11 -15.02
N VAL A 5 7.55 22.32 -15.49
CA VAL A 5 6.34 22.05 -14.71
C VAL A 5 6.25 20.58 -14.32
N LEU A 6 6.54 19.66 -15.25
CA LEU A 6 6.58 18.23 -14.97
C LEU A 6 7.63 17.91 -13.91
N LEU A 7 8.85 18.45 -14.03
CA LEU A 7 9.91 18.24 -13.05
C LEU A 7 9.49 18.68 -11.65
N LEU A 8 8.91 19.88 -11.52
CA LEU A 8 8.40 20.38 -10.23
C LEU A 8 7.30 19.47 -9.66
N LYS A 9 6.44 18.90 -10.52
CA LYS A 9 5.45 17.90 -10.09
C LYS A 9 6.10 16.60 -9.61
N LEU A 10 7.15 16.11 -10.29
CA LEU A 10 7.90 14.92 -9.85
C LEU A 10 8.62 15.15 -8.51
N LEU A 11 9.05 16.39 -8.24
CA LEU A 11 9.61 16.82 -6.96
C LEU A 11 8.55 17.07 -5.87
N ASN A 12 7.28 16.74 -6.15
CA ASN A 12 6.15 16.91 -5.24
C ASN A 12 5.95 18.37 -4.77
N VAL A 13 6.28 19.35 -5.61
CA VAL A 13 6.04 20.78 -5.30
C VAL A 13 4.54 21.06 -5.32
N PRO A 14 3.97 21.76 -4.32
CA PRO A 14 2.55 22.08 -4.28
C PRO A 14 2.08 22.81 -5.54
N GLN A 15 0.90 22.45 -6.02
CA GLN A 15 0.36 23.02 -7.27
C GLN A 15 0.20 24.54 -7.24
N SER A 16 -0.19 25.10 -6.09
CA SER A 16 -0.28 26.55 -5.89
C SER A 16 1.05 27.25 -6.10
N VAL A 17 2.15 26.65 -5.62
CA VAL A 17 3.51 27.18 -5.79
C VAL A 17 3.92 27.13 -7.26
N ILE A 18 3.65 26.02 -7.97
CA ILE A 18 3.95 25.91 -9.39
C ILE A 18 3.16 26.94 -10.21
N HIS A 19 1.87 27.12 -9.90
CA HIS A 19 1.03 28.12 -10.56
C HIS A 19 1.61 29.53 -10.44
N LEU A 20 2.00 29.93 -9.22
CA LEU A 20 2.57 31.25 -8.94
C LEU A 20 3.97 31.41 -9.56
N ALA A 21 4.86 30.43 -9.38
CA ALA A 21 6.25 30.53 -9.82
C ALA A 21 6.41 30.47 -11.35
N MET A 22 5.57 29.69 -12.03
CA MET A 22 5.68 29.46 -13.47
C MET A 22 4.65 30.24 -14.30
N GLY A 23 3.76 31.00 -13.66
CA GLY A 23 2.64 31.69 -14.33
C GLY A 23 1.70 30.75 -15.09
N THR A 24 1.71 29.44 -14.79
CA THR A 24 0.98 28.42 -15.55
C THR A 24 -0.42 28.24 -14.98
N ASN A 25 -1.46 28.30 -15.81
CA ASN A 25 -2.85 28.14 -15.39
C ASN A 25 -3.07 26.85 -14.57
N HIS A 26 -3.74 26.97 -13.40
CA HIS A 26 -4.02 25.83 -12.51
C HIS A 26 -4.77 24.68 -13.20
N LYS A 27 -5.66 24.95 -14.16
CA LYS A 27 -6.38 23.91 -14.92
C LYS A 27 -5.43 23.07 -15.78
N ALA A 28 -4.41 23.69 -16.37
CA ALA A 28 -3.39 22.97 -17.13
C ALA A 28 -2.54 22.07 -16.22
N LEU A 29 -2.26 22.53 -15.00
CA LEU A 29 -1.55 21.73 -13.98
C LEU A 29 -2.37 20.52 -13.52
N GLU A 30 -3.68 20.68 -13.35
CA GLU A 30 -4.58 19.57 -13.02
C GLU A 30 -4.71 18.56 -14.15
N ASP A 31 -4.80 19.02 -15.40
CA ASP A 31 -4.87 18.12 -16.55
C ASP A 31 -3.58 17.31 -16.70
N LEU A 32 -2.42 17.95 -16.54
CA LEU A 32 -1.12 17.27 -16.53
C LEU A 32 -1.07 16.19 -15.43
N ASP A 33 -1.49 16.53 -14.21
CA ASP A 33 -1.52 15.59 -13.08
C ASP A 33 -2.43 14.38 -13.35
N LYS A 34 -3.62 14.62 -13.92
CA LYS A 34 -4.56 13.56 -14.32
C LYS A 34 -3.96 12.63 -15.37
N ARG A 35 -3.32 13.19 -16.40
CA ARG A 35 -2.67 12.41 -17.47
C ARG A 35 -1.50 11.60 -16.94
N LEU A 36 -0.65 12.20 -16.10
CA LEU A 36 0.48 11.52 -15.47
C LEU A 36 0.02 10.38 -14.55
N CYS A 37 -1.01 10.63 -13.71
CA CYS A 37 -1.60 9.61 -12.86
C CYS A 37 -2.17 8.44 -13.67
N LYS A 38 -2.88 8.73 -14.76
CA LYS A 38 -3.41 7.69 -15.66
C LYS A 38 -2.27 6.85 -16.25
N LEU A 39 -1.25 7.51 -16.79
CA LEU A 39 -0.12 6.83 -17.43
C LEU A 39 0.62 5.90 -16.47
N ARG A 40 0.93 6.39 -15.26
CA ARG A 40 1.57 5.58 -14.22
C ARG A 40 0.69 4.45 -13.73
N LYS A 41 -0.61 4.71 -13.54
CA LYS A 41 -1.57 3.67 -13.16
C LYS A 41 -1.57 2.52 -14.16
N ASP A 42 -1.62 2.83 -15.46
CA ASP A 42 -1.70 1.80 -16.51
C ASP A 42 -0.43 0.92 -16.52
N VAL A 43 0.75 1.50 -16.29
CA VAL A 43 2.00 0.74 -16.15
C VAL A 43 2.01 -0.10 -14.88
N VAL A 44 1.63 0.46 -13.74
CA VAL A 44 1.57 -0.27 -12.47
C VAL A 44 0.61 -1.45 -12.56
N GLU A 45 -0.61 -1.26 -13.07
CA GLU A 45 -1.61 -2.33 -13.18
C GLU A 45 -1.18 -3.42 -14.18
N LYS A 46 -0.32 -3.10 -15.16
CA LYS A 46 0.27 -4.07 -16.09
C LYS A 46 1.43 -4.83 -15.44
N GLU A 47 2.38 -4.14 -14.84
CA GLU A 47 3.60 -4.73 -14.28
C GLU A 47 3.34 -5.49 -12.97
N GLU A 48 2.39 -5.03 -12.14
CA GLU A 48 2.04 -5.65 -10.86
C GLU A 48 1.64 -7.12 -11.02
N LYS A 49 1.00 -7.48 -12.14
CA LYS A 49 0.60 -8.86 -12.45
C LYS A 49 1.79 -9.81 -12.65
N ASN A 50 2.94 -9.27 -13.01
CA ASN A 50 4.16 -10.03 -13.26
C ASN A 50 5.06 -10.11 -12.02
N ILE A 51 4.69 -9.45 -10.91
CA ILE A 51 5.46 -9.47 -9.69
C ILE A 51 5.37 -10.86 -9.06
N VAL A 52 6.54 -11.47 -8.88
CA VAL A 52 6.69 -12.74 -8.18
C VAL A 52 7.56 -12.49 -6.95
N PHE A 53 7.02 -12.85 -5.78
CA PHE A 53 7.79 -12.80 -4.53
C PHE A 53 8.73 -13.99 -4.41
N GLY A 54 9.95 -13.72 -3.95
CA GLY A 54 10.97 -14.75 -3.82
C GLY A 54 11.46 -15.30 -5.14
N ASN A 55 12.19 -16.41 -5.06
CA ASN A 55 12.80 -17.08 -6.22
C ASN A 55 12.65 -18.60 -6.13
N GLN A 56 11.84 -19.12 -5.19
CA GLN A 56 11.64 -20.54 -4.87
C GLN A 56 12.92 -21.32 -4.47
N LYS A 57 14.09 -20.70 -4.51
CA LYS A 57 15.38 -21.28 -4.12
C LYS A 57 15.70 -20.96 -2.67
N THR A 58 15.64 -19.67 -2.32
CA THR A 58 16.00 -19.12 -1.02
C THR A 58 14.81 -18.52 -0.31
N TRP A 59 14.81 -18.56 1.02
CA TRP A 59 13.84 -17.84 1.83
C TRP A 59 14.07 -16.34 1.71
N VAL A 60 13.02 -15.57 1.42
CA VAL A 60 13.10 -14.10 1.33
C VAL A 60 12.12 -13.45 2.30
N ASP A 61 12.53 -12.31 2.88
CA ASP A 61 11.69 -11.51 3.75
C ASP A 61 10.70 -10.65 2.95
N ILE A 62 9.43 -10.76 3.33
CA ILE A 62 8.35 -9.93 2.82
C ILE A 62 7.57 -9.32 3.98
N GLU A 63 7.03 -8.12 3.79
CA GLU A 63 6.15 -7.47 4.75
C GLU A 63 4.76 -7.32 4.15
N ALA A 64 3.73 -7.48 4.97
CA ALA A 64 2.36 -7.18 4.59
C ALA A 64 1.60 -6.52 5.72
N ASP A 65 0.74 -5.58 5.36
CA ASP A 65 -0.11 -4.81 6.28
C ASP A 65 -1.27 -4.17 5.51
N GLU A 66 -2.22 -3.55 6.21
CA GLU A 66 -3.29 -2.75 5.63
C GLU A 66 -3.31 -1.30 6.09
N ALA A 67 -3.64 -0.38 5.18
CA ALA A 67 -3.82 1.02 5.49
C ALA A 67 -5.16 1.55 5.01
N THR A 68 -5.72 2.48 5.79
CA THR A 68 -6.91 3.25 5.44
C THR A 68 -6.52 4.65 4.98
N PHE A 69 -7.07 5.10 3.85
CA PHE A 69 -6.77 6.39 3.24
C PHE A 69 -7.91 7.40 3.38
N ASP A 70 -9.16 6.93 3.32
CA ASP A 70 -10.32 7.82 3.40
C ASP A 70 -11.57 7.12 3.91
N LYS A 71 -12.58 7.92 4.27
CA LYS A 71 -13.94 7.47 4.54
C LYS A 71 -14.97 8.41 3.91
N ARG A 72 -16.08 7.85 3.46
CA ARG A 72 -17.18 8.61 2.85
C ARG A 72 -18.52 8.10 3.37
N ASP A 73 -19.40 9.03 3.73
CA ASP A 73 -20.81 8.71 3.98
C ASP A 73 -21.52 8.55 2.63
N ILE A 74 -22.09 7.38 2.40
CA ILE A 74 -22.80 7.02 1.15
C ILE A 74 -24.32 6.97 1.34
N SER A 75 -24.84 7.43 2.50
CA SER A 75 -26.28 7.42 2.80
C SER A 75 -27.14 8.17 1.78
N GLN A 76 -26.58 9.20 1.14
CA GLN A 76 -27.26 10.05 0.15
C GLN A 76 -26.68 9.89 -1.26
N ASP A 77 -25.85 8.87 -1.51
CA ASP A 77 -25.27 8.63 -2.84
C ASP A 77 -26.14 7.63 -3.61
N PRO A 78 -26.92 8.07 -4.63
CA PRO A 78 -27.83 7.18 -5.35
C PRO A 78 -27.10 6.02 -6.04
N ALA A 79 -25.84 6.23 -6.45
CA ALA A 79 -25.07 5.20 -7.13
C ALA A 79 -24.57 4.10 -6.19
N LEU A 80 -24.43 4.40 -4.88
CA LEU A 80 -23.88 3.48 -3.87
C LEU A 80 -24.90 3.05 -2.82
N GLN A 81 -26.13 3.55 -2.88
CA GLN A 81 -27.20 3.23 -1.94
C GLN A 81 -27.48 1.72 -1.86
N HIS A 82 -27.34 1.00 -2.97
CA HIS A 82 -27.50 -0.46 -3.03
C HIS A 82 -26.51 -1.24 -2.14
N LEU A 83 -25.39 -0.63 -1.74
CA LEU A 83 -24.41 -1.23 -0.82
C LEU A 83 -24.86 -1.12 0.65
N VAL A 84 -25.78 -0.21 0.97
CA VAL A 84 -26.26 0.03 2.34
C VAL A 84 -27.29 -1.03 2.72
N VAL A 85 -26.82 -2.10 3.36
CA VAL A 85 -27.70 -3.18 3.83
C VAL A 85 -28.39 -2.79 5.14
N LYS A 86 -27.71 -2.06 6.04
CA LYS A 86 -28.27 -1.59 7.31
C LYS A 86 -28.34 -0.08 7.34
N LYS A 87 -29.49 0.46 7.78
CA LYS A 87 -29.80 1.90 7.78
C LYS A 87 -28.74 2.77 8.49
N ASN A 88 -28.04 2.22 9.49
CA ASN A 88 -27.04 2.95 10.26
C ASN A 88 -25.59 2.70 9.81
N GLU A 89 -25.34 1.73 8.92
CA GLU A 89 -24.00 1.40 8.40
C GLU A 89 -23.81 2.05 7.03
N THR A 90 -23.48 3.35 7.03
CA THR A 90 -23.42 4.17 5.81
C THR A 90 -22.01 4.68 5.49
N ILE A 91 -21.02 4.37 6.32
CA ILE A 91 -19.63 4.79 6.08
C ILE A 91 -18.91 3.73 5.26
N MET A 92 -18.51 4.14 4.05
CA MET A 92 -17.60 3.42 3.18
C MET A 92 -16.17 3.85 3.45
N TRP A 93 -15.24 2.89 3.51
CA TRP A 93 -13.83 3.12 3.75
C TRP A 93 -13.00 2.80 2.52
N GLU A 94 -11.98 3.61 2.25
CA GLU A 94 -10.93 3.28 1.29
C GLU A 94 -9.76 2.63 2.03
N GLN A 95 -9.77 1.29 2.05
CA GLN A 95 -8.73 0.48 2.70
C GLN A 95 -7.98 -0.35 1.65
N TRP A 96 -6.66 -0.47 1.80
CA TRP A 96 -5.78 -1.18 0.89
C TRP A 96 -4.83 -2.09 1.67
N GLY A 97 -4.65 -3.31 1.18
CA GLY A 97 -3.62 -4.24 1.64
C GLY A 97 -2.38 -4.11 0.77
N GLY A 98 -1.21 -4.10 1.39
CA GLY A 98 0.08 -4.00 0.72
C GLY A 98 0.95 -5.20 1.02
N VAL A 99 1.70 -5.66 0.02
CA VAL A 99 2.72 -6.70 0.17
C VAL A 99 3.98 -6.23 -0.52
N ILE A 100 5.13 -6.34 0.15
CA ILE A 100 6.42 -5.88 -0.39
C ILE A 100 7.56 -6.80 0.03
N GLN A 101 8.49 -7.07 -0.88
CA GLN A 101 9.75 -7.73 -0.54
C GLN A 101 10.75 -6.71 -0.01
N ARG A 102 11.40 -7.04 1.11
CA ARG A 102 12.40 -6.16 1.71
C ARG A 102 13.54 -5.87 0.75
N GLY A 103 13.96 -4.60 0.69
CA GLY A 103 15.02 -4.13 -0.18
C GLY A 103 14.66 -4.04 -1.67
N ARG A 104 13.43 -4.38 -2.08
CA ARG A 104 13.00 -4.34 -3.49
C ARG A 104 11.71 -3.51 -3.67
N PRO A 105 11.82 -2.17 -3.76
CA PRO A 105 10.64 -1.30 -3.84
C PRO A 105 9.68 -1.63 -4.99
N ARG A 106 10.22 -2.06 -6.14
CA ARG A 106 9.45 -2.49 -7.33
C ARG A 106 8.55 -3.71 -7.09
N THR A 107 8.69 -4.41 -5.97
CA THR A 107 7.83 -5.56 -5.62
C THR A 107 6.60 -5.16 -4.82
N LEU A 108 6.40 -3.86 -4.53
CA LEU A 108 5.22 -3.40 -3.82
C LEU A 108 3.96 -3.70 -4.65
N VAL A 109 3.09 -4.56 -4.12
CA VAL A 109 1.77 -4.88 -4.64
C VAL A 109 0.73 -4.23 -3.74
N LEU A 110 -0.25 -3.54 -4.32
CA LEU A 110 -1.38 -2.97 -3.59
C LEU A 110 -2.70 -3.60 -4.05
N ARG A 111 -3.50 -4.06 -3.09
CA ARG A 111 -4.84 -4.62 -3.35
C ARG A 111 -5.90 -3.82 -2.60
N LYS A 112 -6.87 -3.29 -3.33
CA LYS A 112 -8.03 -2.62 -2.74
C LYS A 112 -8.83 -3.65 -1.94
N LEU A 113 -9.09 -3.34 -0.67
CA LEU A 113 -9.93 -4.16 0.20
C LEU A 113 -11.36 -3.64 0.16
N VAL A 114 -12.32 -4.51 0.51
CA VAL A 114 -13.74 -4.17 0.55
C VAL A 114 -14.26 -4.35 1.97
N PRO A 115 -13.85 -3.49 2.93
CA PRO A 115 -14.32 -3.61 4.30
C PRO A 115 -15.83 -3.44 4.39
N LYS A 116 -16.42 -3.96 5.47
CA LYS A 116 -17.85 -3.76 5.73
C LYS A 116 -18.12 -2.27 5.94
N LEU A 117 -19.30 -1.82 5.50
CA LEU A 117 -19.79 -0.50 5.89
C LEU A 117 -19.93 -0.42 7.40
N THR A 118 -19.65 0.77 7.96
CA THR A 118 -19.70 0.97 9.41
C THR A 118 -20.62 2.14 9.76
N VAL A 119 -20.93 2.25 11.05
CA VAL A 119 -21.61 3.43 11.61
C VAL A 119 -20.73 4.69 11.53
N LYS A 120 -21.34 5.87 11.54
CA LYS A 120 -20.65 7.17 11.41
C LYS A 120 -19.53 7.41 12.43
N ARG A 121 -19.70 6.89 13.65
CA ARG A 121 -18.75 7.05 14.77
C ARG A 121 -17.72 5.92 14.87
N ALA A 122 -17.67 5.00 13.91
CA ALA A 122 -16.70 3.92 13.94
C ALA A 122 -15.27 4.48 13.83
N PRO A 123 -14.32 3.97 14.63
CA PRO A 123 -12.93 4.45 14.61
C PRO A 123 -12.18 4.02 13.34
N GLY A 124 -12.67 2.99 12.64
CA GLY A 124 -12.07 2.47 11.41
C GLY A 124 -12.88 1.30 10.84
N PRO A 125 -12.49 0.78 9.66
CA PRO A 125 -13.13 -0.38 9.03
C PRO A 125 -12.88 -1.71 9.75
N GLY A 126 -11.94 -1.71 10.71
CA GLY A 126 -11.42 -2.92 11.33
C GLY A 126 -10.26 -3.54 10.54
N ALA A 127 -9.74 -4.66 11.06
CA ALA A 127 -8.64 -5.38 10.42
C ALA A 127 -9.09 -6.07 9.13
N ILE A 128 -8.14 -6.35 8.23
CA ILE A 128 -8.39 -7.13 7.01
C ILE A 128 -9.14 -8.43 7.33
N ARG A 129 -10.11 -8.84 6.50
CA ARG A 129 -10.84 -10.09 6.72
C ARG A 129 -10.00 -11.29 6.31
N LYS A 130 -10.15 -12.40 7.03
CA LYS A 130 -9.43 -13.65 6.75
C LYS A 130 -9.67 -14.15 5.32
N THR A 131 -10.89 -14.03 4.79
CA THR A 131 -11.24 -14.47 3.42
C THR A 131 -10.51 -13.66 2.36
N GLU A 132 -10.46 -12.34 2.49
CA GLU A 132 -9.73 -11.44 1.59
C GLU A 132 -8.23 -11.69 1.67
N TRP A 133 -7.67 -11.74 2.89
CA TRP A 133 -6.25 -12.03 3.07
C TRP A 133 -5.87 -13.39 2.49
N SER A 134 -6.66 -14.44 2.73
CA SER A 134 -6.34 -15.79 2.24
C SER A 134 -6.31 -15.84 0.71
N SER A 135 -7.21 -15.10 0.03
CA SER A 135 -7.18 -14.98 -1.43
C SER A 135 -5.88 -14.33 -1.91
N ILE A 136 -5.53 -13.16 -1.34
CA ILE A 136 -4.31 -12.43 -1.68
C ILE A 136 -3.05 -13.27 -1.39
N ALA A 137 -3.00 -13.92 -0.23
CA ALA A 137 -1.86 -14.71 0.19
C ALA A 137 -1.66 -15.95 -0.68
N ASN A 138 -2.74 -16.63 -1.09
CA ASN A 138 -2.64 -17.76 -2.01
C ASN A 138 -2.22 -17.32 -3.42
N GLU A 139 -2.72 -16.18 -3.91
CA GLU A 139 -2.31 -15.62 -5.21
C GLU A 139 -0.81 -15.27 -5.23
N LEU A 140 -0.32 -14.60 -4.19
CA LEU A 140 1.01 -13.99 -4.21
C LEU A 140 2.11 -14.87 -3.59
N LEU A 141 1.79 -15.67 -2.57
CA LEU A 141 2.79 -16.25 -1.65
C LEU A 141 2.87 -17.77 -1.67
N LEU A 142 1.90 -18.46 -2.28
CA LEU A 142 1.85 -19.91 -2.32
C LEU A 142 3.13 -20.50 -2.95
N ASP A 143 3.79 -21.38 -2.20
CA ASP A 143 5.02 -22.09 -2.59
C ASP A 143 6.19 -21.19 -2.98
N ARG A 144 6.22 -19.95 -2.47
CA ARG A 144 7.27 -18.97 -2.82
C ARG A 144 8.53 -19.04 -1.96
N LYS A 145 8.53 -19.82 -0.87
CA LYS A 145 9.58 -19.81 0.18
C LYS A 145 9.79 -18.39 0.70
N VAL A 146 8.77 -17.83 1.34
CA VAL A 146 8.79 -16.46 1.86
C VAL A 146 8.63 -16.45 3.37
N ILE A 147 9.23 -15.45 4.01
CA ILE A 147 9.06 -15.16 5.43
C ILE A 147 8.21 -13.90 5.51
N LEU A 148 6.95 -14.11 5.86
CA LEU A 148 5.94 -13.09 5.96
C LEU A 148 6.00 -12.43 7.32
N HIS A 149 6.28 -11.13 7.33
CA HIS A 149 6.22 -10.28 8.52
C HIS A 149 4.95 -9.44 8.47
N THR A 150 4.05 -9.63 9.44
CA THR A 150 2.82 -8.84 9.55
C THR A 150 2.64 -8.32 10.97
N ASP A 151 1.61 -7.50 11.17
CA ASP A 151 1.08 -7.22 12.49
C ASP A 151 0.47 -8.50 13.12
N SER A 152 -0.08 -8.36 14.33
CA SER A 152 -0.67 -9.47 15.08
C SER A 152 -2.15 -9.74 14.74
N ALA A 153 -2.70 -9.12 13.71
CA ALA A 153 -4.09 -9.35 13.32
C ALA A 153 -4.36 -10.83 13.05
N LYS A 154 -5.53 -11.30 13.45
CA LYS A 154 -5.88 -12.73 13.38
C LYS A 154 -5.90 -13.26 11.95
N SER A 155 -6.23 -12.40 10.99
CA SER A 155 -6.35 -12.76 9.57
C SER A 155 -5.03 -13.20 8.95
N TYR A 156 -3.91 -12.55 9.31
CA TYR A 156 -2.59 -12.91 8.81
C TYR A 156 -2.09 -14.29 9.24
N LYS A 157 -2.70 -14.88 10.28
CA LYS A 157 -2.36 -16.23 10.77
C LYS A 157 -2.84 -17.36 9.86
N THR A 158 -3.47 -17.07 8.72
CA THR A 158 -3.80 -18.09 7.72
C THR A 158 -2.53 -18.82 7.30
N LYS A 159 -2.54 -20.14 7.42
CA LYS A 159 -1.44 -20.99 6.96
C LYS A 159 -1.45 -21.07 5.44
N VAL A 160 -0.31 -20.75 4.82
CA VAL A 160 -0.09 -20.87 3.38
C VAL A 160 1.15 -21.75 3.18
N ARG A 161 1.10 -22.68 2.21
CA ARG A 161 2.23 -23.58 1.94
C ARG A 161 3.41 -22.77 1.40
N GLY A 162 4.62 -23.09 1.87
CA GLY A 162 5.84 -22.36 1.49
C GLY A 162 5.99 -20.98 2.14
N VAL A 163 5.20 -20.67 3.17
CA VAL A 163 5.27 -19.41 3.92
C VAL A 163 5.62 -19.68 5.39
N LEU A 164 6.65 -19.01 5.89
CA LEU A 164 6.94 -18.87 7.31
C LEU A 164 6.36 -17.54 7.79
N HIS A 165 5.74 -17.50 8.96
CA HIS A 165 5.02 -16.32 9.43
C HIS A 165 5.60 -15.80 10.75
N ASP A 166 5.91 -14.50 10.74
CA ASP A 166 6.27 -13.69 11.89
C ASP A 166 5.18 -12.65 12.15
N LYS A 167 4.90 -12.45 13.43
CA LYS A 167 3.96 -11.43 13.89
C LYS A 167 4.63 -10.41 14.80
N VAL A 168 4.33 -9.15 14.58
CA VAL A 168 4.75 -8.04 15.44
C VAL A 168 3.59 -7.64 16.33
N VAL A 169 3.84 -7.48 17.63
CA VAL A 169 2.83 -7.06 18.61
C VAL A 169 3.03 -5.58 18.91
N HIS A 170 2.14 -4.71 18.42
CA HIS A 170 2.21 -3.26 18.61
C HIS A 170 1.60 -2.77 19.93
N CYS A 171 1.35 -3.66 20.89
CA CYS A 171 0.68 -3.35 22.15
C CYS A 171 1.65 -3.36 23.34
N LYS A 172 1.49 -2.40 24.25
CA LYS A 172 2.18 -2.43 25.55
C LYS A 172 1.77 -3.69 26.30
N LYS A 173 2.75 -4.39 26.86
CA LYS A 173 2.49 -5.60 27.65
C LYS A 173 2.64 -5.27 29.13
N ARG A 174 1.61 -5.53 29.93
CA ARG A 174 1.71 -5.49 31.39
C ARG A 174 2.43 -6.76 31.85
N VAL A 175 3.61 -6.61 32.45
CA VAL A 175 4.41 -7.72 32.95
C VAL A 175 4.85 -7.46 34.38
N LYS A 176 5.02 -8.53 35.16
CA LYS A 176 5.56 -8.47 36.51
C LYS A 176 7.09 -8.49 36.41
N VAL A 177 7.73 -7.39 36.80
CA VAL A 177 9.18 -7.24 36.83
C VAL A 177 9.57 -6.93 38.28
N ASN A 178 10.35 -7.80 38.91
CA ASN A 178 10.76 -7.69 40.31
C ASN A 178 9.58 -7.46 41.26
N GLY A 179 8.55 -8.30 41.16
CA GLY A 179 7.36 -8.23 42.02
C GLY A 179 6.32 -7.15 41.65
N LYS A 180 6.69 -6.13 40.86
CA LYS A 180 5.80 -5.01 40.49
C LYS A 180 5.30 -5.13 39.06
N PHE A 181 4.02 -4.81 38.82
CA PHE A 181 3.48 -4.75 37.46
C PHE A 181 3.95 -3.46 36.77
N LYS A 182 4.60 -3.60 35.63
CA LYS A 182 5.01 -2.48 34.77
C LYS A 182 4.43 -2.66 33.36
N TRP A 183 4.06 -1.55 32.74
CA TRP A 183 3.72 -1.51 31.31
C TRP A 183 5.00 -1.38 30.52
N LEU A 184 5.39 -2.43 29.80
CA LEU A 184 6.52 -2.37 28.89
C LEU A 184 6.06 -1.93 27.50
N ASN A 185 6.86 -1.08 26.88
CA ASN A 185 6.69 -0.71 25.48
C ASN A 185 6.87 -1.96 24.59
N PRO A 186 6.11 -2.04 23.48
CA PRO A 186 6.26 -3.14 22.53
C PRO A 186 7.66 -3.16 21.91
N LYS A 187 8.15 -4.37 21.64
CA LYS A 187 9.35 -4.57 20.81
C LYS A 187 8.91 -4.64 19.35
N TYR A 188 9.14 -3.55 18.62
CA TYR A 188 8.77 -3.45 17.20
C TYR A 188 9.69 -4.25 16.27
N VAL A 189 10.91 -4.56 16.72
CA VAL A 189 11.88 -5.40 16.01
C VAL A 189 12.40 -6.47 16.97
N GLY A 190 12.46 -7.71 16.49
CA GLY A 190 13.12 -8.82 17.19
C GLY A 190 13.88 -9.70 16.22
N VAL A 191 14.81 -10.52 16.72
CA VAL A 191 15.39 -11.60 15.93
C VAL A 191 14.59 -12.86 16.21
N VAL A 192 13.96 -13.42 15.19
CA VAL A 192 13.19 -14.67 15.26
C VAL A 192 13.96 -15.78 14.57
N THR A 193 13.91 -16.98 15.15
CA THR A 193 14.52 -18.17 14.57
C THR A 193 13.42 -19.10 14.07
N HIS A 194 13.41 -19.38 12.77
CA HIS A 194 12.50 -20.33 12.13
C HIS A 194 13.19 -21.65 11.87
N LYS A 195 12.46 -22.77 11.98
CA LYS A 195 12.90 -24.06 11.46
C LYS A 195 12.44 -24.19 10.02
N ILE A 196 13.37 -24.48 9.11
CA ILE A 196 13.02 -24.62 7.68
C ILE A 196 12.26 -25.95 7.49
N PRO A 197 11.05 -25.94 6.92
CA PRO A 197 10.27 -27.15 6.65
C PRO A 197 11.08 -28.17 5.84
N GLY A 198 11.00 -29.45 6.24
CA GLY A 198 11.72 -30.55 5.56
C GLY A 198 13.22 -30.61 5.85
N THR A 199 13.77 -29.74 6.70
CA THR A 199 15.19 -29.78 7.08
C THR A 199 15.38 -29.60 8.58
N GLN A 200 16.59 -29.91 9.06
CA GLN A 200 17.00 -29.59 10.44
C GLN A 200 17.58 -28.18 10.58
N LYS A 201 17.75 -27.45 9.47
CA LYS A 201 18.36 -26.11 9.48
C LYS A 201 17.40 -25.07 10.07
N THR A 202 17.97 -24.09 10.74
CA THR A 202 17.26 -22.93 11.26
C THR A 202 17.67 -21.66 10.52
N LEU A 203 16.76 -20.69 10.47
CA LEU A 203 16.93 -19.41 9.81
C LEU A 203 16.63 -18.29 10.80
N LYS A 204 17.61 -17.40 11.02
CA LYS A 204 17.45 -16.23 11.88
C LYS A 204 17.13 -15.01 11.04
N VAL A 205 16.04 -14.33 11.37
CA VAL A 205 15.56 -13.14 10.65
C VAL A 205 15.17 -12.03 11.60
N LYS A 206 15.20 -10.79 11.11
CA LYS A 206 14.67 -9.64 11.85
C LYS A 206 13.17 -9.53 11.59
N SER A 207 12.33 -9.73 12.59
CA SER A 207 10.89 -9.49 12.47
C SER A 207 10.58 -7.99 12.53
N GLY A 208 9.54 -7.57 11.79
CA GLY A 208 9.18 -6.15 11.70
C GLY A 208 8.33 -5.81 10.46
N THR A 209 7.49 -4.78 10.59
CA THR A 209 6.64 -4.22 9.52
C THR A 209 7.09 -2.81 9.10
N GLN A 210 8.31 -2.40 9.42
CA GLN A 210 8.73 -1.00 9.28
C GLN A 210 8.80 -0.54 7.81
N ILE A 211 9.05 -1.44 6.87
CA ILE A 211 9.14 -1.09 5.46
C ILE A 211 7.75 -0.82 4.91
N ILE A 212 6.76 -1.67 5.22
CA ILE A 212 5.37 -1.44 4.79
C ILE A 212 4.75 -0.24 5.51
N ASP A 213 5.07 0.00 6.80
CA ASP A 213 4.66 1.21 7.52
C ASP A 213 5.17 2.48 6.82
N ARG A 214 6.43 2.47 6.36
CA ARG A 214 7.03 3.58 5.60
C ARG A 214 6.41 3.71 4.21
N VAL A 215 6.01 2.61 3.55
CA VAL A 215 5.23 2.67 2.30
C VAL A 215 3.95 3.46 2.56
N TRP A 216 3.21 3.15 3.62
CA TRP A 216 1.96 3.84 3.91
C TRP A 216 2.15 5.32 4.16
N SER A 217 3.17 5.72 4.93
CA SER A 217 3.52 7.13 5.08
C SER A 217 3.81 7.78 3.72
N PHE A 218 4.68 7.17 2.92
CA PHE A 218 5.07 7.67 1.60
C PHE A 218 3.88 7.88 0.67
N LEU A 219 2.93 6.94 0.64
CA LEU A 219 1.73 7.04 -0.20
C LEU A 219 0.79 8.14 0.31
N LYS A 220 0.59 8.25 1.63
CA LYS A 220 -0.26 9.29 2.23
C LYS A 220 0.27 10.69 1.96
N ASP A 221 1.58 10.89 2.02
CA ASP A 221 2.22 12.19 1.77
C ASP A 221 1.98 12.72 0.34
N ARG A 222 1.65 11.84 -0.61
CA ARG A 222 1.39 12.17 -2.03
C ARG A 222 -0.08 12.35 -2.35
N ILE A 223 -0.96 11.92 -1.46
CA ILE A 223 -2.41 11.94 -1.69
C ILE A 223 -2.98 13.15 -0.96
N ALA A 224 -3.07 14.27 -1.69
CA ALA A 224 -3.88 15.40 -1.25
C ALA A 224 -5.36 15.02 -1.31
N MET A 225 -5.95 14.78 -0.14
CA MET A 225 -7.39 14.54 0.04
C MET A 225 -8.17 15.81 -0.26
N ASN A 226 -9.12 15.73 -1.18
CA ASN A 226 -9.97 16.86 -1.56
C ASN A 226 -11.37 16.37 -1.95
N GLN A 227 -12.27 17.28 -2.34
CA GLN A 227 -13.66 16.95 -2.61
C GLN A 227 -13.87 15.93 -3.74
N HIS A 228 -12.90 15.75 -4.65
CA HIS A 228 -12.97 14.81 -5.77
C HIS A 228 -12.15 13.53 -5.53
N CYS A 229 -11.19 13.57 -4.61
CA CYS A 229 -10.36 12.45 -4.21
C CYS A 229 -10.94 11.81 -2.94
N LYS A 230 -12.09 11.15 -3.07
CA LYS A 230 -12.84 10.52 -1.97
C LYS A 230 -12.81 8.99 -2.07
N ALA A 231 -13.15 8.31 -0.98
CA ALA A 231 -13.36 6.87 -0.94
C ALA A 231 -14.29 6.41 -2.07
N GLY A 232 -13.90 5.34 -2.76
CA GLY A 232 -14.60 4.80 -3.93
C GLY A 232 -14.33 5.52 -5.26
N SER A 233 -13.70 6.70 -5.25
CA SER A 233 -13.45 7.45 -6.49
C SER A 233 -12.35 6.83 -7.35
N SER A 234 -12.51 6.91 -8.67
CA SER A 234 -11.48 6.54 -9.64
C SER A 234 -10.22 7.40 -9.52
N LEU A 235 -10.38 8.67 -9.12
CA LEU A 235 -9.29 9.60 -8.91
C LEU A 235 -8.41 9.18 -7.73
N LEU A 236 -8.99 8.82 -6.57
CA LEU A 236 -8.22 8.33 -5.42
C LEU A 236 -7.44 7.06 -5.78
N ARG A 237 -8.08 6.12 -6.50
CA ARG A 237 -7.38 4.93 -7.01
C ARG A 237 -6.23 5.31 -7.96
N GLY A 238 -6.46 6.25 -8.88
CA GLY A 238 -5.43 6.74 -9.81
C GLY A 238 -4.23 7.35 -9.08
N LYS A 239 -4.48 8.18 -8.06
CA LYS A 239 -3.42 8.77 -7.23
C LYS A 239 -2.67 7.72 -6.42
N LEU A 240 -3.35 6.75 -5.83
CA LEU A 240 -2.71 5.63 -5.12
C LEU A 240 -1.78 4.83 -6.03
N ARG A 241 -2.25 4.48 -7.23
CA ARG A 241 -1.43 3.76 -8.22
C ARG A 241 -0.28 4.62 -8.77
N SER A 242 -0.49 5.92 -8.95
CA SER A 242 0.57 6.86 -9.31
C SER A 242 1.64 6.96 -8.22
N ALA A 243 1.24 7.04 -6.94
CA ALA A 243 2.17 7.06 -5.81
C ALA A 243 2.89 5.71 -5.63
N GLN A 244 2.24 4.59 -5.95
CA GLN A 244 2.89 3.27 -6.00
C GLN A 244 4.00 3.23 -7.06
N TYR A 245 3.76 3.80 -8.25
CA TYR A 245 4.80 3.96 -9.27
C TYR A 245 5.97 4.77 -8.70
N GLU A 246 5.73 5.93 -8.09
CA GLU A 246 6.83 6.69 -7.48
C GLU A 246 7.59 5.89 -6.42
N TYR A 247 6.90 5.07 -5.63
CA TYR A 247 7.54 4.20 -4.64
C TYR A 247 8.42 3.13 -5.30
N TRP A 248 7.97 2.52 -6.41
CA TRP A 248 8.76 1.55 -7.16
C TRP A 248 10.11 2.11 -7.61
N PHE A 249 10.15 3.41 -7.92
CA PHE A 249 11.32 4.13 -8.42
C PHE A 249 11.98 5.03 -7.35
N LYS A 250 11.62 4.92 -6.07
CA LYS A 250 12.07 5.85 -5.02
C LYS A 250 13.59 5.96 -4.80
N ASN A 251 14.35 4.95 -5.26
CA ASN A 251 15.81 4.90 -5.17
C ASN A 251 16.47 5.15 -6.54
N GLN A 252 15.71 5.62 -7.53
CA GLN A 252 16.14 5.91 -8.89
C GLN A 252 15.83 7.37 -9.20
N ASP A 253 16.41 7.88 -10.28
CA ASP A 253 16.01 9.19 -10.79
C ASP A 253 14.61 9.11 -11.41
N LEU A 254 13.64 9.72 -10.71
CA LEU A 254 12.25 9.73 -11.14
C LEU A 254 12.03 10.54 -12.42
N TRP A 255 12.89 11.52 -12.73
CA TRP A 255 12.85 12.28 -13.98
C TRP A 255 13.17 11.36 -15.16
N LEU A 256 14.25 10.58 -15.06
CA LEU A 256 14.62 9.59 -16.08
C LEU A 256 13.54 8.52 -16.24
N ALA A 257 13.06 7.94 -15.14
CA ALA A 257 11.99 6.94 -15.17
C ALA A 257 10.70 7.48 -15.81
N CYS A 258 10.34 8.74 -15.54
CA CYS A 258 9.20 9.40 -16.17
C CYS A 258 9.45 9.68 -17.67
N GLY A 259 10.69 9.99 -18.06
CA GLY A 259 11.07 10.14 -19.47
C GLY A 259 10.89 8.86 -20.26
N ASP A 260 11.35 7.72 -19.72
CA ASP A 260 11.15 6.40 -20.32
C ASP A 260 9.66 6.08 -20.46
N LEU A 261 8.89 6.32 -19.40
CA LEU A 261 7.43 6.14 -19.38
C LEU A 261 6.72 6.94 -20.48
N CYS A 262 7.08 8.21 -20.65
CA CYS A 262 6.53 9.06 -21.70
C CYS A 262 6.92 8.56 -23.09
N THR A 263 8.19 8.15 -23.27
CA THR A 263 8.71 7.63 -24.54
C THR A 263 7.99 6.35 -24.97
N GLU A 264 7.80 5.41 -24.04
CA GLU A 264 7.03 4.18 -24.30
C GLU A 264 5.58 4.48 -24.67
N ASN A 265 4.97 5.48 -24.04
CA ASN A 265 3.60 5.86 -24.36
C ASN A 265 3.51 6.49 -25.76
N LEU A 266 4.46 7.33 -26.14
CA LEU A 266 4.52 7.94 -27.47
C LEU A 266 4.67 6.89 -28.57
N ARG A 267 5.48 5.84 -28.36
CA ARG A 267 5.64 4.73 -29.32
C ARG A 267 4.33 4.04 -29.71
N LYS A 268 3.27 4.14 -28.90
CA LYS A 268 1.95 3.57 -29.21
C LYS A 268 1.21 4.34 -30.31
N PHE A 269 1.57 5.60 -30.55
CA PHE A 269 0.94 6.46 -31.56
C PHE A 269 1.66 6.46 -32.91
N TYR A 270 2.86 5.88 -32.97
CA TYR A 270 3.67 5.75 -34.19
C TYR A 270 3.64 4.32 -34.77
N LYS A 271 2.72 3.48 -34.27
CA LYS A 271 2.38 2.17 -34.84
C LYS A 271 1.01 2.25 -35.49
#